data_AF-A0A235IT88-F1
#
_entry.id   AF-A0A235IT88-F1
#
_cell.length_a   1.000
_cell.length_b   1.000
_cell.length_c   1.000
_cell.angle_alpha   90.00
_cell.angle_beta   90.00
_cell.angle_gamma   90.00
#
_symmetry.space_group_name_H-M   'P 1'
#
loop_
_entity.id
_entity.type
_entity.pdbx_description
1 polymer ?
#
loop_
_entity_poly.entity_id
_entity_poly.type
_entity_poly.pdbx_seq_one_letter_code
_entity_poly.pdbx_strand_id
1 'polypeptide(L)'
;MKVRGIKRGQNIEILEQLNNIPDGTEIIIDVEFITNQITEPQPLLTDEERLARLNQLFGAWKNQPELTEIFTEIDQQRHTYQGRTLDSLDNRDNG
;
A
#
# COMPACT_ATOMS: atom_id res chain seq x y z
N MET A 1 -25.91 -32.92 -0.03
CA MET A 1 -26.07 -31.47 -0.29
C MET A 1 -24.76 -30.78 0.11
N LYS A 2 -24.27 -29.80 -0.65
CA LYS A 2 -23.07 -29.01 -0.27
C LYS A 2 -23.53 -27.57 -0.03
N VAL A 3 -23.29 -27.05 1.16
CA VAL A 3 -23.65 -25.69 1.57
C VAL A 3 -22.39 -24.92 1.96
N ARG A 4 -22.37 -23.62 1.71
CA ARG A 4 -21.21 -22.79 2.06
C ARG A 4 -21.35 -22.24 3.48
N GLY A 5 -20.23 -22.18 4.18
CA GLY A 5 -20.15 -21.60 5.51
C GLY A 5 -18.78 -21.01 5.83
N ILE A 6 -18.69 -20.33 6.96
CA ILE A 6 -17.48 -19.71 7.49
C ILE A 6 -17.15 -20.35 8.83
N LYS A 7 -15.91 -20.83 8.99
CA LYS A 7 -15.39 -21.37 10.24
C LYS A 7 -14.93 -20.23 11.15
N ARG A 8 -15.57 -20.06 12.31
CA ARG A 8 -15.18 -19.09 13.36
C ARG A 8 -14.92 -19.80 14.68
N GLY A 9 -13.65 -19.89 15.10
CA GLY A 9 -13.29 -20.63 16.31
C GLY A 9 -13.66 -22.10 16.17
N GLN A 10 -14.58 -22.59 17.00
CA GLN A 10 -15.13 -23.96 16.96
C GLN A 10 -16.47 -24.05 16.21
N ASN A 11 -17.02 -22.92 15.75
CA ASN A 11 -18.33 -22.86 15.11
C ASN A 11 -18.20 -22.79 13.58
N ILE A 12 -19.19 -23.36 12.87
CA ILE A 12 -19.37 -23.20 11.44
C ILE A 12 -20.67 -22.42 11.23
N GLU A 13 -20.56 -21.22 10.66
CA GLU A 13 -21.71 -20.39 10.30
C GLU A 13 -22.13 -20.70 8.87
N ILE A 14 -23.34 -21.22 8.68
CA ILE A 14 -23.89 -21.51 7.35
C ILE A 14 -24.51 -20.22 6.79
N LEU A 15 -24.12 -19.85 5.57
CA LEU A 15 -24.56 -18.59 4.93
C LEU A 15 -25.91 -18.71 4.21
N GLU A 16 -26.38 -19.94 4.01
CA GLU A 16 -27.59 -20.28 3.29
C GLU A 16 -28.71 -20.65 4.27
N GLN A 17 -29.95 -20.28 3.96
CA GLN A 17 -31.11 -20.69 4.75
C GLN A 17 -31.41 -22.18 4.54
N LEU A 18 -31.38 -22.95 5.62
CA LEU A 18 -31.68 -24.39 5.61
C LEU A 18 -33.17 -24.66 5.83
N ASN A 19 -34.03 -24.10 4.98
CA ASN A 19 -35.50 -24.18 5.13
C ASN A 19 -36.07 -25.61 5.09
N ASN A 20 -35.29 -26.58 4.61
CA ASN A 20 -35.72 -27.98 4.48
C ASN A 20 -35.29 -28.85 5.68
N ILE A 21 -34.64 -28.28 6.69
CA ILE A 21 -34.18 -29.00 7.88
C ILE A 21 -34.87 -28.37 9.10
N PRO A 22 -35.85 -29.05 9.72
CA PRO A 22 -36.54 -28.56 10.92
C PRO A 22 -35.59 -28.39 12.10
N ASP A 23 -35.92 -27.45 13.00
CA ASP A 23 -35.18 -27.24 14.25
C ASP A 23 -35.15 -28.52 15.10
N GLY A 24 -33.99 -28.81 15.69
CA GLY A 24 -33.76 -30.01 16.50
C GLY A 24 -33.44 -31.29 15.72
N THR A 25 -33.36 -31.21 14.39
CA THR A 25 -32.93 -32.33 13.55
C THR A 25 -31.42 -32.56 13.71
N GLU A 26 -31.03 -33.80 14.02
CA GLU A 26 -29.63 -34.22 14.00
C GLU A 26 -29.10 -34.24 12.55
N ILE A 27 -27.92 -33.65 12.34
CA ILE A 27 -27.26 -33.62 11.03
C ILE A 27 -25.82 -34.15 11.15
N ILE A 28 -25.38 -34.89 10.14
CA ILE A 28 -23.99 -35.35 10.00
C ILE A 28 -23.30 -34.42 9.01
N ILE A 29 -22.15 -33.87 9.40
CA ILE A 29 -21.36 -32.96 8.59
C ILE A 29 -20.05 -33.64 8.21
N ASP A 30 -19.87 -33.90 6.92
CA ASP A 30 -18.59 -34.35 6.38
C ASP A 30 -17.70 -33.14 6.09
N VAL A 31 -16.58 -33.06 6.82
CA VAL A 31 -15.59 -32.00 6.66
C VAL A 31 -14.38 -32.57 5.93
N GLU A 32 -14.21 -32.18 4.68
CA GLU A 32 -13.00 -32.48 3.91
C GLU A 32 -12.05 -31.28 3.93
N PHE A 33 -10.78 -31.52 4.22
CA PHE A 33 -9.75 -30.52 4.00
C PHE A 33 -9.55 -30.37 2.49
N ILE A 34 -10.00 -29.25 1.94
CA ILE A 34 -9.63 -28.88 0.58
C ILE A 34 -8.14 -28.52 0.64
N THR A 35 -7.29 -29.46 0.21
CA THR A 35 -5.83 -29.33 0.12
C THR A 35 -5.38 -28.31 -0.94
N ASN A 36 -6.32 -27.56 -1.53
CA ASN A 36 -6.03 -26.36 -2.29
C ASN A 36 -5.61 -25.27 -1.31
N GLN A 37 -4.36 -25.40 -0.88
CA GLN A 37 -3.43 -24.36 -0.48
C GLN A 37 -4.17 -23.10 -0.03
N ILE A 38 -4.44 -23.03 1.28
CA ILE A 38 -4.18 -21.76 1.95
C ILE A 38 -2.73 -21.48 1.56
N THR A 39 -2.53 -20.69 0.50
CA THR A 39 -1.25 -20.07 0.25
C THR A 39 -0.97 -19.41 1.59
N GLU A 40 -0.06 -19.99 2.37
CA GLU A 40 0.47 -19.28 3.52
C GLU A 40 0.73 -17.86 3.01
N PRO A 41 0.29 -16.82 3.74
CA PRO A 41 0.57 -15.46 3.31
C PRO A 41 2.04 -15.45 2.93
N GLN A 42 2.32 -15.14 1.64
CA GLN A 42 3.64 -15.30 1.04
C GLN A 42 4.70 -14.94 2.07
N PRO A 43 5.76 -15.77 2.23
CA PRO A 43 6.74 -15.59 3.28
C PRO A 43 7.05 -14.11 3.40
N LEU A 44 6.88 -13.59 4.62
CA LEU A 44 6.98 -12.16 4.88
C LEU A 44 8.31 -11.70 4.31
N LEU A 45 8.25 -10.98 3.18
CA LEU A 45 9.45 -10.52 2.48
C LEU A 45 10.38 -9.86 3.50
N THR A 46 11.68 -10.15 3.44
CA THR A 46 12.63 -9.45 4.30
C THR A 46 12.60 -7.95 4.01
N ASP A 47 13.09 -7.12 4.93
CA ASP A 47 13.09 -5.67 4.72
C ASP A 47 13.85 -5.28 3.44
N GLU A 48 14.90 -6.03 3.08
CA GLU A 48 15.64 -5.86 1.82
C GLU A 48 14.80 -6.21 0.60
N GLU A 49 14.06 -7.33 0.63
CA GLU A 49 13.20 -7.76 -0.48
C GLU A 49 12.01 -6.82 -0.68
N ARG A 50 11.44 -6.32 0.44
CA ARG A 50 10.41 -5.29 0.41
C ARG A 50 10.94 -4.01 -0.21
N LEU A 51 12.12 -3.57 0.21
CA LEU A 51 12.77 -2.37 -0.32
C LEU A 51 13.09 -2.51 -1.82
N ALA A 52 13.59 -3.68 -2.25
CA ALA A 52 13.85 -3.94 -3.66
C ALA A 52 12.57 -3.87 -4.52
N ARG A 53 11.47 -4.44 -4.03
CA ARG A 53 10.17 -4.38 -4.71
C ARG A 53 9.63 -2.95 -4.79
N LEU A 54 9.76 -2.17 -3.72
CA LEU A 54 9.38 -0.75 -3.72
C LEU A 54 10.22 0.05 -4.71
N ASN A 55 11.54 -0.17 -4.74
CA ASN A 55 12.43 0.48 -5.71
C ASN A 55 12.12 0.10 -7.16
N GLN A 56 11.68 -1.13 -7.43
CA GLN A 56 11.24 -1.53 -8.77
C GLN A 56 9.96 -0.81 -9.20
N LEU A 57 9.01 -0.62 -8.28
CA LEU A 57 7.71 0.01 -8.58
C LEU A 57 7.79 1.54 -8.69
N PHE A 58 8.53 2.17 -7.78
CA PHE A 58 8.56 3.63 -7.63
C PHE A 58 9.87 4.26 -8.13
N GLY A 59 10.82 3.45 -8.59
CA GLY A 59 12.18 3.88 -8.89
C GLY A 59 13.01 4.04 -7.62
N ALA A 60 14.31 3.79 -7.72
CA ALA A 60 15.25 4.08 -6.64
C ALA A 60 15.72 5.53 -6.74
N TRP A 61 15.31 6.37 -5.79
CA TRP A 61 15.79 7.76 -5.69
C TRP A 61 17.21 7.84 -5.10
N LYS A 62 17.71 6.72 -4.57
CA LYS A 62 19.05 6.61 -3.99
C LYS A 62 20.05 6.27 -5.10
N ASN A 63 21.08 7.11 -5.26
CA ASN A 63 22.21 6.95 -6.17
C ASN A 63 21.95 7.26 -7.65
N GLN A 64 21.10 8.23 -7.97
CA GLN A 64 20.97 8.74 -9.34
C GLN A 64 21.94 9.92 -9.56
N PRO A 65 23.07 9.75 -10.27
CA PRO A 65 24.07 10.80 -10.46
C PRO A 65 23.50 12.04 -11.16
N GLU A 66 22.52 11.84 -12.05
CA GLU A 66 21.79 12.92 -12.73
C GLU A 66 21.05 13.84 -11.73
N LEU A 67 20.46 13.26 -10.67
CA LEU A 67 19.82 14.07 -9.62
C LEU A 67 20.86 14.86 -8.82
N THR A 68 22.02 14.27 -8.53
CA THR A 68 23.12 14.97 -7.84
C THR A 68 23.60 16.17 -8.64
N GLU A 69 23.73 16.03 -9.96
CA GLU A 69 24.11 17.12 -10.86
C GLU A 69 23.05 18.24 -10.86
N ILE A 70 21.77 17.89 -11.02
CA ILE A 70 20.65 18.84 -10.97
C ILE A 70 20.62 19.62 -9.66
N PHE A 71 20.73 18.93 -8.51
CA PHE A 71 20.71 19.62 -7.21
C PHE A 71 21.94 20.50 -7.00
N THR A 72 23.11 20.09 -7.51
CA THR A 72 24.33 20.90 -7.48
C THR A 72 24.18 22.17 -8.31
N GLU A 73 23.59 22.07 -9.50
CA GLU A 73 23.33 23.21 -10.37
C GLU A 73 22.33 24.19 -9.72
N ILE A 74 21.22 23.68 -9.17
CA ILE A 74 20.24 24.49 -8.45
C ILE A 74 20.89 25.21 -7.28
N ASP A 75 21.76 24.52 -6.53
CA ASP A 75 22.47 25.11 -5.41
C ASP A 75 23.38 26.26 -5.86
N GLN A 76 24.15 26.06 -6.93
CA GLN A 76 25.00 27.11 -7.50
C GLN A 76 24.18 28.32 -7.98
N GLN A 77 23.05 28.08 -8.65
CA GLN A 77 22.15 29.14 -9.11
C GLN A 77 21.58 29.94 -7.93
N ARG A 78 21.17 29.27 -6.84
CA ARG A 78 20.67 29.93 -5.63
C ARG A 78 21.72 30.78 -4.94
N HIS A 79 22.96 30.31 -4.87
CA HIS A 79 24.06 31.08 -4.28
C HIS A 79 24.48 32.29 -5.13
N THR A 80 24.30 32.21 -6.46
CA THR A 80 24.59 33.32 -7.37
C THR A 80 23.45 34.35 -7.42
N TYR A 81 22.25 33.94 -7.05
CA TYR A 81 21.07 34.79 -7.12
C TYR A 81 21.07 35.89 -6.06
N GLN A 82 21.18 37.14 -6.50
CA GLN A 82 21.27 38.33 -5.63
C GLN A 82 19.88 38.89 -5.20
N GLY A 83 18.81 38.13 -5.38
CA GLY A 83 17.44 38.60 -5.15
C GLY A 83 16.82 39.28 -6.37
N ARG A 84 15.57 39.75 -6.23
CA ARG A 84 14.91 40.61 -7.24
C ARG A 84 15.14 42.07 -6.86
N THR A 85 15.34 42.93 -7.85
CA THR A 85 15.29 44.38 -7.65
C THR A 85 13.91 44.74 -7.10
N LEU A 86 13.87 45.29 -5.90
CA LEU A 86 12.66 45.85 -5.32
C LEU A 86 12.56 47.30 -5.80
N ASP A 87 11.50 47.64 -6.52
CA ASP A 87 11.20 49.04 -6.81
C ASP A 87 10.99 49.77 -5.49
N SER A 88 11.82 50.80 -5.24
CA SER A 88 11.65 51.63 -4.05
C SER A 88 10.33 52.39 -4.16
N LEU A 89 9.49 52.26 -3.12
CA LEU A 89 8.24 53.00 -2.99
C LEU A 89 8.48 54.50 -2.74
N ASP A 90 9.72 54.93 -2.51
CA ASP A 90 10.08 56.32 -2.19
C ASP A 90 10.08 57.25 -3.41
N ASN A 91 9.88 56.75 -4.63
CA ASN A 91 9.91 57.59 -5.85
C ASN A 91 8.54 58.12 -6.29
N ARG A 92 7.57 58.18 -5.37
CA ARG A 92 6.24 58.79 -5.60
C ARG A 92 5.98 59.91 -4.61
N ASP A 93 6.79 60.96 -4.67
CA ASP A 93 6.38 62.28 -4.20
C ASP A 93 7.13 63.36 -4.99
N ASN A 94 6.56 63.75 -6.11
CA ASN A 94 6.78 65.04 -6.75
C ASN A 94 5.41 65.49 -7.25
N GLY A 95 4.72 66.25 -6.41
CA GLY A 95 3.55 67.05 -6.77
C GLY A 95 3.91 68.28 -7.59
#